data_AF-A0A6G0J4P6-F1
#
_entry.id   AF-A0A6G0J4P6-F1
#
_cell.length_a   1.000
_cell.length_b   1.000
_cell.length_c   1.000
_cell.angle_alpha   90.00
_cell.angle_beta   90.00
_cell.angle_gamma   90.00
#
_symmetry.space_group_name_H-M   'P 1'
#
loop_
_entity.id
_entity.type
_entity.pdbx_description
1 polymer ?
#
loop_
_entity_poly.entity_id
_entity_poly.type
_entity_poly.pdbx_seq_one_letter_code
_entity_poly.pdbx_strand_id
1 'polypeptide(L)'
;MDLTAKHGLVLLDQLRKMRETEHLTDVVLVAEGISFPCHRVVLAAFSPYFRVMFTCEDLADHAQRYLRQHFVQVCQNEEVLELEAHQLGKLLSSDDLNVSREESILDVVLRWVQHSTLMDGEVRILHLPELLRKVRLPLINDVYLREVMKRNTALLSDAECLEMINEALEATSMHPSAAPRKLKLRYGMETTDLLLCVGNDSDGIRSRYGSYAERSFCYAPSTSRTFYITSPRYGEALGSRVCRGCN
;
A
#
# COMPACT_ATOMS: atom_id res chain seq x y z
N MET A 1 0.69 43.95 33.36
CA MET A 1 1.42 42.73 32.93
C MET A 1 0.44 41.87 32.17
N ASP A 2 0.77 41.57 30.92
CA ASP A 2 -0.14 41.02 29.90
C ASP A 2 -0.63 39.60 30.26
N LEU A 3 -1.94 39.37 30.30
CA LEU A 3 -2.54 38.07 30.69
C LEU A 3 -2.10 36.92 29.75
N THR A 4 -1.86 37.25 28.48
CA THR A 4 -1.40 36.34 27.44
C THR A 4 -0.01 35.78 27.73
N ALA A 5 0.90 36.61 28.26
CA ALA A 5 2.26 36.19 28.61
C ALA A 5 2.28 35.18 29.77
N LYS A 6 1.40 35.36 30.77
CA LYS A 6 1.27 34.40 31.88
C LYS A 6 0.75 33.05 31.40
N HIS A 7 -0.24 33.05 30.51
CA HIS A 7 -0.81 31.82 29.96
C HIS A 7 0.24 31.00 29.20
N GLY A 8 1.09 31.64 28.39
CA GLY A 8 2.15 30.96 27.63
C GLY A 8 3.16 30.24 28.54
N LEU A 9 3.56 30.85 29.65
CA LEU A 9 4.48 30.23 30.61
C LEU A 9 3.86 29.02 31.31
N VAL A 10 2.58 29.11 31.70
CA VAL A 10 1.86 27.98 32.31
C VAL A 10 1.75 26.82 31.33
N LEU A 11 1.42 27.09 30.06
CA LEU A 11 1.35 26.07 29.01
C LEU A 11 2.70 25.34 28.83
N LEU A 12 3.80 26.09 28.76
CA LEU A 12 5.15 25.52 28.62
C LEU A 12 5.53 24.66 29.83
N ASP A 13 5.17 25.07 31.05
CA ASP A 13 5.39 24.27 32.26
C ASP A 13 4.60 22.96 32.24
N GLN A 14 3.35 22.99 31.77
CA GLN A 14 2.53 21.77 31.64
C GLN A 14 3.07 20.82 30.56
N LEU A 15 3.46 21.34 29.39
CA LEU A 15 4.06 20.53 28.32
C LEU A 15 5.37 19.87 28.78
N ARG A 16 6.18 20.59 29.57
CA ARG A 16 7.40 20.03 30.17
C ARG A 16 7.07 18.88 31.13
N LYS A 17 6.10 19.06 32.04
CA LYS A 17 5.66 18.00 32.96
C LYS A 17 5.13 16.77 32.21
N MET A 18 4.36 16.98 31.14
CA MET A 18 3.87 15.90 30.28
C MET A 18 5.03 15.14 29.63
N ARG A 19 6.08 15.85 29.18
CA ARG A 19 7.28 15.22 28.62
C ARG A 19 8.03 14.39 29.67
N GLU A 20 8.22 14.94 30.87
CA GLU A 20 8.92 14.27 31.98
C GLU A 20 8.17 13.04 32.49
N THR A 21 6.85 13.01 32.33
CA THR A 21 5.99 11.87 32.69
C THR A 21 5.64 10.97 31.50
N GLU A 22 6.25 11.22 30.32
CA GLU A 22 6.00 10.50 29.06
C GLU A 22 4.51 10.42 28.65
N HIS A 23 3.73 11.42 29.06
CA HIS A 23 2.33 11.53 28.69
C HIS A 23 2.18 12.24 27.34
N LEU A 24 1.42 11.61 26.45
CA LEU A 24 1.09 12.10 25.11
C LEU A 24 2.32 12.33 24.21
N THR A 25 3.50 11.83 24.57
CA THR A 25 4.67 11.85 23.70
C THR A 25 4.47 10.88 22.55
N ASP A 26 4.61 11.38 21.33
CA ASP A 26 4.32 10.70 20.06
C ASP A 26 5.57 10.52 19.19
N VAL A 27 6.75 10.96 19.67
CA VAL A 27 8.04 10.74 19.02
C VAL A 27 9.15 10.57 20.06
N VAL A 28 10.16 9.75 19.77
CA VAL A 28 11.36 9.56 20.59
C VAL A 28 12.58 9.91 19.75
N LEU A 29 13.36 10.91 20.18
CA LEU A 29 14.63 11.24 19.54
C LEU A 29 15.73 10.36 20.15
N VAL A 30 16.57 9.76 19.32
CA VAL A 30 17.73 8.99 19.78
C VAL A 30 19.00 9.70 19.35
N ALA A 31 19.84 10.08 20.32
CA ALA A 31 21.14 10.69 20.08
C ALA A 31 22.19 9.95 20.91
N GLU A 32 23.22 9.41 20.23
CA GLU A 32 24.32 8.69 20.89
C GLU A 32 23.85 7.53 21.79
N GLY A 33 22.74 6.88 21.42
CA GLY A 33 22.13 5.79 22.21
C GLY A 33 21.22 6.25 23.36
N ILE A 34 21.10 7.56 23.60
CA ILE A 34 20.20 8.13 24.61
C ILE A 34 18.85 8.46 23.94
N SER A 35 17.75 8.03 24.56
CA SER A 35 16.39 8.24 24.07
C SER A 35 15.72 9.43 24.77
N PHE A 36 15.05 10.28 24.00
CA PHE A 36 14.36 11.48 24.47
C PHE A 36 12.90 11.48 23.99
N PRO A 37 11.94 11.08 24.84
CA PRO A 37 10.52 11.17 24.51
C PRO A 37 10.10 12.64 24.38
N CYS A 38 9.41 12.96 23.29
CA CYS A 38 9.07 14.32 22.87
C CYS A 38 7.66 14.39 22.27
N HIS A 39 7.13 15.60 22.12
CA HIS A 39 5.89 15.87 21.39
C HIS A 39 6.23 16.43 20.00
N ARG A 40 5.76 15.80 18.91
CA ARG A 40 5.96 16.24 17.53
C ARG A 40 5.53 17.69 17.33
N VAL A 41 4.39 18.07 17.92
CA VAL A 41 3.85 19.44 17.84
C VAL A 41 4.78 20.48 18.44
N VAL A 42 5.43 20.17 19.58
CA VAL A 42 6.38 21.07 20.23
C VAL A 42 7.64 21.20 19.38
N LEU A 43 8.21 20.09 18.92
CA LEU A 43 9.38 20.10 18.04
C LEU A 43 9.12 20.87 16.73
N ALA A 44 7.97 20.64 16.08
CA ALA A 44 7.57 21.35 14.87
C ALA A 44 7.31 22.85 15.09
N ALA A 45 6.79 23.23 16.27
CA ALA A 45 6.57 24.63 16.61
C ALA A 45 7.88 25.43 16.66
N PHE A 46 8.96 24.83 17.19
CA PHE A 46 10.23 25.51 17.43
C PHE A 46 11.34 25.20 16.43
N SER A 47 11.16 24.21 15.54
CA SER A 47 12.16 23.83 14.53
C SER A 47 11.52 23.65 13.15
N PRO A 48 11.92 24.47 12.15
CA PRO A 48 11.48 24.27 10.77
C PRO A 48 11.84 22.89 10.21
N TYR A 49 12.96 22.32 10.64
CA TYR A 49 13.38 20.97 10.26
C TYR A 49 12.35 19.91 10.69
N PHE A 50 12.00 19.90 11.98
CA PHE A 50 11.00 18.95 12.50
C PHE A 50 9.61 19.21 11.93
N ARG A 51 9.28 20.48 11.63
CA ARG A 51 8.03 20.82 10.95
C ARG A 51 7.94 20.17 9.58
N VAL A 52 8.96 20.34 8.74
CA VAL A 52 8.99 19.73 7.40
C VAL A 52 9.04 18.21 7.53
N MET A 53 9.88 17.65 8.38
CA MET A 53 9.97 16.19 8.61
C MET A 53 8.59 15.59 8.93
N PHE A 54 7.90 16.11 9.95
CA PHE A 54 6.63 15.52 10.39
C PHE A 54 5.46 15.79 9.43
N THR A 55 5.52 16.84 8.62
CA THR A 55 4.47 17.15 7.63
C THR A 55 4.73 16.51 6.26
N CYS A 56 5.99 16.28 5.90
CA CYS A 56 6.36 15.58 4.67
C CYS A 56 6.21 14.07 4.78
N GLU A 57 6.37 13.48 5.97
CA GLU A 57 6.00 12.07 6.21
C GLU A 57 4.53 11.83 5.86
N ASP A 58 3.63 12.69 6.37
CA ASP A 58 2.21 12.62 6.05
C ASP A 58 1.98 12.80 4.54
N LEU A 59 2.68 13.73 3.89
CA LEU A 59 2.56 13.94 2.45
C LEU A 59 3.03 12.72 1.64
N ALA A 60 4.16 12.11 2.02
CA ALA A 60 4.69 10.93 1.37
C ALA A 60 3.71 9.75 1.50
N ASP A 61 3.14 9.55 2.68
CA ASP A 61 2.12 8.52 2.91
C ASP A 61 0.85 8.79 2.09
N HIS A 62 0.39 10.04 2.02
CA HIS A 62 -0.76 10.42 1.20
C HIS A 62 -0.48 10.19 -0.30
N ALA A 63 0.70 10.57 -0.78
CA ALA A 63 1.12 10.37 -2.17
C ALA A 63 1.23 8.89 -2.52
N GLN A 64 1.84 8.07 -1.63
CA GLN A 64 1.91 6.62 -1.82
C GLN A 64 0.52 5.98 -1.84
N ARG A 65 -0.39 6.42 -0.97
CA ARG A 65 -1.77 5.93 -0.94
C ARG A 65 -2.52 6.30 -2.21
N TYR A 66 -2.37 7.54 -2.68
CA TYR A 66 -2.94 7.99 -3.95
C TYR A 66 -2.41 7.16 -5.11
N LEU A 67 -1.10 6.95 -5.18
CA LEU A 67 -0.45 6.15 -6.21
C LEU A 67 -0.99 4.70 -6.22
N ARG A 68 -1.15 4.07 -5.05
CA ARG A 68 -1.72 2.72 -4.95
C ARG A 68 -3.16 2.64 -5.43
N GLN A 69 -3.98 3.65 -5.08
CA GLN A 69 -5.39 3.72 -5.44
C GLN A 69 -5.62 4.03 -6.93
N HIS A 70 -4.74 4.86 -7.52
CA HIS A 70 -4.83 5.36 -8.88
C HIS A 70 -3.70 4.83 -9.78
N PHE A 71 -3.15 3.65 -9.46
CA PHE A 71 -1.95 3.10 -10.11
C PHE A 71 -2.04 3.11 -11.65
N VAL A 72 -3.16 2.63 -12.19
CA VAL A 72 -3.38 2.57 -13.65
C VAL A 72 -3.31 3.95 -14.30
N GLN A 73 -3.80 5.00 -13.63
CA GLN A 73 -3.77 6.38 -14.12
C GLN A 73 -2.36 6.98 -13.98
N VAL A 74 -1.72 6.77 -12.83
CA VAL A 74 -0.37 7.29 -12.56
C VAL A 74 0.64 6.70 -13.53
N CYS A 75 0.55 5.41 -13.83
CA CYS A 75 1.46 4.74 -14.77
C CYS A 75 1.23 5.09 -16.25
N GLN A 76 0.21 5.89 -16.58
CA GLN A 76 0.06 6.46 -17.92
C GLN A 76 0.96 7.69 -18.12
N ASN A 77 1.38 8.35 -17.03
CA ASN A 77 2.22 9.54 -17.09
C ASN A 77 3.68 9.18 -17.38
N GLU A 78 4.42 10.13 -17.96
CA GLU A 78 5.83 9.95 -18.31
C GLU A 78 6.76 9.97 -17.10
N GLU A 79 6.34 10.60 -15.99
CA GLU A 79 7.10 10.64 -14.72
C GLU A 79 7.44 9.25 -14.18
N VAL A 80 6.61 8.24 -14.45
CA VAL A 80 6.87 6.85 -14.04
C VAL A 80 8.06 6.24 -14.78
N LEU A 81 8.40 6.76 -15.96
CA LEU A 81 9.54 6.31 -16.77
C LEU A 81 10.88 6.85 -16.26
N GLU A 82 10.85 7.87 -15.39
CA GLU A 82 12.03 8.43 -14.72
C GLU A 82 12.42 7.63 -13.46
N LEU A 83 11.59 6.68 -13.03
CA LEU A 83 11.88 5.86 -11.85
C LEU A 83 13.03 4.89 -12.10
N GLU A 84 13.87 4.71 -11.08
CA GLU A 84 14.90 3.67 -11.07
C GLU A 84 14.29 2.26 -10.95
N ALA A 85 15.00 1.25 -11.47
CA ALA A 85 14.55 -0.15 -11.49
C ALA A 85 14.13 -0.66 -10.11
N HIS A 86 14.88 -0.32 -9.07
CA HIS A 86 14.61 -0.77 -7.70
C HIS A 86 13.32 -0.16 -7.11
N GLN A 87 13.01 1.11 -7.39
CA GLN A 87 11.78 1.76 -6.93
C GLN A 87 10.56 1.17 -7.64
N LEU A 88 10.67 0.97 -8.95
CA LEU A 88 9.63 0.30 -9.73
C LEU A 88 9.41 -1.14 -9.22
N GLY A 89 10.49 -1.90 -8.99
CA GLY A 89 10.40 -3.26 -8.45
C GLY A 89 9.78 -3.33 -7.06
N LYS A 90 10.06 -2.35 -6.18
CA LYS A 90 9.43 -2.23 -4.85
C LYS A 90 7.93 -1.96 -4.98
N LEU A 91 7.54 -1.10 -5.91
CA LEU A 91 6.15 -0.78 -6.19
C LEU A 91 5.38 -2.00 -6.72
N LEU A 92 5.96 -2.69 -7.71
CA LEU A 92 5.38 -3.89 -8.32
C LEU A 92 5.30 -5.09 -7.39
N SER A 93 6.18 -5.16 -6.37
CA SER A 93 6.13 -6.19 -5.33
C SER A 93 4.92 -6.03 -4.39
N SER A 94 4.21 -4.91 -4.42
CA SER A 94 3.12 -4.65 -3.49
C SER A 94 1.77 -5.20 -3.98
N ASP A 95 1.03 -5.83 -3.06
CA ASP A 95 -0.30 -6.39 -3.34
C ASP A 95 -1.42 -5.34 -3.30
N ASP A 96 -1.15 -4.19 -2.69
CA ASP A 96 -2.15 -3.12 -2.45
C ASP A 96 -2.39 -2.23 -3.69
N LEU A 97 -1.82 -2.60 -4.84
CA LEU A 97 -2.06 -1.86 -6.09
C LEU A 97 -3.49 -2.11 -6.57
N ASN A 98 -4.22 -1.03 -6.80
CA ASN A 98 -5.57 -1.09 -7.34
C ASN A 98 -5.53 -1.27 -8.86
N VAL A 99 -5.36 -2.52 -9.28
CA VAL A 99 -5.29 -2.92 -10.69
C VAL A 99 -6.31 -4.02 -10.94
N SER A 100 -7.05 -3.93 -12.05
CA SER A 100 -8.06 -4.92 -12.45
C SER A 100 -7.48 -6.14 -13.18
N ARG A 101 -6.34 -5.98 -13.86
CA ARG A 101 -5.65 -7.05 -14.62
C ARG A 101 -4.14 -6.90 -14.53
N GLU A 102 -3.41 -8.02 -14.40
CA GLU A 102 -1.94 -8.02 -14.41
C GLU A 102 -1.36 -7.58 -15.78
N GLU A 103 -2.16 -7.60 -16.84
CA GLU A 103 -1.83 -6.98 -18.15
C GLU A 103 -1.38 -5.53 -18.00
N SER A 104 -2.08 -4.74 -17.18
CA SER A 104 -1.74 -3.33 -16.95
C SER A 104 -0.40 -3.16 -16.25
N ILE A 105 0.10 -4.17 -15.56
CA ILE A 105 1.41 -4.13 -14.89
C ILE A 105 2.51 -4.52 -15.87
N LEU A 106 2.26 -5.54 -16.68
CA LEU A 106 3.17 -5.93 -17.76
C LEU A 106 3.37 -4.78 -18.75
N ASP A 107 2.29 -4.08 -19.15
CA ASP A 107 2.35 -2.90 -20.01
C ASP A 107 3.31 -1.83 -19.46
N VAL A 108 3.28 -1.59 -18.15
CA VAL A 108 4.12 -0.59 -17.48
C VAL A 108 5.58 -0.99 -17.47
N VAL A 109 5.88 -2.26 -17.18
CA VAL A 109 7.26 -2.80 -17.24
C VAL A 109 7.82 -2.65 -18.65
N LEU A 110 7.04 -3.03 -19.67
CA LEU A 110 7.49 -2.96 -21.06
C LEU A 110 7.69 -1.52 -21.52
N ARG A 111 6.77 -0.61 -21.15
CA ARG A 111 6.92 0.81 -21.44
C ARG A 111 8.16 1.40 -20.76
N TRP A 112 8.45 1.01 -19.53
CA TRP A 112 9.64 1.45 -18.79
C TRP A 112 10.95 0.95 -19.43
N VAL A 113 10.98 -0.30 -19.90
CA VAL A 113 12.15 -0.88 -20.59
C VAL A 113 12.33 -0.28 -22.00
N GLN A 114 11.24 0.01 -22.71
CA GLN A 114 11.29 0.68 -24.02
C GLN A 114 11.75 2.14 -23.91
N HIS A 115 11.57 2.78 -22.76
CA HIS A 115 12.05 4.13 -22.50
C HIS A 115 13.56 4.12 -22.27
N SER A 116 14.32 3.96 -23.35
CA SER A 116 15.78 4.08 -23.37
C SER A 116 16.16 5.56 -23.48
N THR A 117 16.13 6.29 -22.37
CA THR A 117 16.70 7.63 -22.30
C THR A 117 18.22 7.55 -22.50
N LEU A 118 18.74 8.32 -23.45
CA LEU A 118 20.13 8.32 -23.93
C LEU A 118 21.20 8.68 -22.87
N MET A 119 20.82 8.85 -21.60
CA MET A 119 21.65 9.37 -20.51
C MET A 119 21.78 8.41 -19.32
N ASP A 120 21.03 7.30 -19.27
CA ASP A 120 21.16 6.32 -18.20
C ASP A 120 22.16 5.24 -18.64
N GLY A 121 23.34 5.22 -18.00
CA GLY A 121 24.38 4.19 -18.22
C GLY A 121 23.95 2.78 -17.80
N GLU A 122 22.71 2.59 -17.36
CA GLU A 122 22.10 1.31 -17.02
C GLU A 122 21.27 0.80 -18.21
N VAL A 123 21.65 -0.35 -18.73
CA VAL A 123 20.84 -1.07 -19.72
C VAL A 123 19.58 -1.55 -19.01
N ARG A 124 18.49 -0.78 -19.07
CA ARG A 124 17.18 -1.10 -18.44
C ARG A 124 16.68 -2.51 -18.78
N ILE A 125 17.10 -3.03 -19.94
CA ILE A 125 16.83 -4.41 -20.39
C ILE A 125 17.42 -5.46 -19.43
N LEU A 126 18.55 -5.19 -18.75
CA LEU A 126 19.14 -6.10 -17.76
C LEU A 126 18.27 -6.29 -16.51
N HIS A 127 17.43 -5.30 -16.17
CA HIS A 127 16.49 -5.40 -15.04
C HIS A 127 15.14 -5.98 -15.44
N LEU A 128 14.92 -6.24 -16.74
CA LEU A 128 13.66 -6.81 -17.23
C LEU A 128 13.33 -8.15 -16.58
N PRO A 129 14.25 -9.14 -16.44
CA PRO A 129 13.94 -10.40 -15.78
C PRO A 129 13.55 -10.21 -14.31
N GLU A 130 14.26 -9.33 -13.59
CA GLU A 130 13.98 -9.04 -12.18
C GLU A 130 12.59 -8.43 -11.98
N LEU A 131 12.18 -7.52 -12.86
CA LEU A 131 10.87 -6.89 -12.85
C LEU A 131 9.77 -7.88 -13.29
N LEU A 132 10.04 -8.72 -14.29
CA LEU A 132 9.09 -9.71 -14.81
C LEU A 132 8.73 -10.74 -13.73
N ARG A 133 9.68 -11.14 -12.89
CA ARG A 133 9.45 -12.01 -11.73
C ARG A 133 8.48 -11.42 -10.69
N LYS A 134 8.30 -10.10 -10.68
CA LYS A 134 7.32 -9.40 -9.82
C LYS A 134 5.93 -9.32 -10.45
N VAL A 135 5.81 -9.63 -11.74
CA VAL A 135 4.54 -9.71 -12.46
C VAL A 135 3.98 -11.12 -12.32
N ARG A 136 2.69 -11.24 -11.99
CA ARG A 136 2.03 -12.54 -11.89
C ARG A 136 1.62 -13.02 -13.28
N LEU A 137 2.60 -13.42 -14.09
CA LEU A 137 2.38 -13.89 -15.46
C LEU A 137 1.25 -14.93 -15.63
N PRO A 138 1.04 -15.90 -14.70
CA PRO A 138 -0.06 -16.87 -14.84
C PRO A 138 -1.47 -16.27 -14.68
N LEU A 139 -1.60 -15.02 -14.26
CA LEU A 139 -2.88 -14.31 -14.18
C LEU A 139 -3.18 -13.50 -15.47
N ILE A 140 -2.25 -13.49 -16.42
CA ILE A 140 -2.39 -12.79 -17.69
C ILE A 140 -3.00 -13.74 -18.73
N ASN A 141 -3.85 -13.22 -19.61
CA ASN A 141 -4.43 -14.01 -20.69
C ASN A 141 -3.34 -14.52 -21.66
N ASP A 142 -3.33 -15.83 -21.92
CA ASP A 142 -2.40 -16.49 -22.85
C ASP A 142 -2.37 -15.85 -24.24
N VAL A 143 -3.52 -15.38 -24.74
CA VAL A 143 -3.61 -14.70 -26.05
C VAL A 143 -2.80 -13.40 -26.03
N TYR A 144 -2.96 -12.64 -24.95
CA TYR A 144 -2.27 -11.36 -24.77
C TYR A 144 -0.78 -11.55 -24.53
N LEU A 145 -0.35 -12.54 -23.72
CA LEU A 145 1.08 -12.86 -23.54
C LEU A 145 1.76 -13.18 -24.87
N ARG A 146 1.18 -14.05 -25.70
CA ARG A 146 1.73 -14.41 -27.01
C ARG A 146 1.82 -13.21 -27.95
N GLU A 147 0.84 -12.30 -27.89
CA GLU A 147 0.85 -11.07 -28.66
C GLU A 147 1.95 -10.10 -28.21
N VAL A 148 2.11 -9.92 -26.90
CA VAL A 148 3.15 -9.09 -26.29
C VAL A 148 4.55 -9.60 -26.62
N MET A 149 4.77 -10.91 -26.59
CA MET A 149 6.05 -11.51 -27.00
C MET A 149 6.39 -11.23 -28.46
N LYS A 150 5.41 -11.28 -29.36
CA LYS A 150 5.61 -10.99 -30.79
C LYS A 150 5.93 -9.52 -31.04
N ARG A 151 5.34 -8.62 -30.27
CA ARG A 151 5.50 -7.17 -30.40
C ARG A 151 6.83 -6.66 -29.82
N ASN A 152 7.35 -7.31 -28.79
CA ASN A 152 8.53 -6.84 -28.05
C ASN A 152 9.73 -7.75 -28.27
N THR A 153 10.65 -7.32 -29.13
CA THR A 153 11.90 -8.05 -29.39
C THR A 153 12.80 -8.19 -28.16
N ALA A 154 12.70 -7.27 -27.19
CA ALA A 154 13.44 -7.35 -25.93
C ALA A 154 13.12 -8.62 -25.10
N LEU A 155 11.85 -9.06 -25.10
CA LEU A 155 11.43 -10.29 -24.42
C LEU A 155 11.92 -11.56 -25.14
N LEU A 156 12.16 -11.49 -26.44
CA LEU A 156 12.65 -12.61 -27.25
C LEU A 156 14.17 -12.75 -27.20
N SER A 157 14.89 -11.67 -26.88
CA SER A 157 16.35 -11.66 -26.80
C SER A 157 16.88 -12.28 -25.51
N ASP A 158 16.06 -12.32 -24.45
CA ASP A 158 16.45 -12.81 -23.13
C ASP A 158 15.86 -14.20 -22.86
N ALA A 159 16.73 -15.18 -22.60
CA ALA A 159 16.33 -16.57 -22.37
C ALA A 159 15.54 -16.76 -21.07
N GLU A 160 15.84 -15.97 -20.03
CA GLU A 160 15.17 -16.05 -18.72
C GLU A 160 13.73 -15.53 -18.84
N CYS A 161 13.53 -14.44 -19.58
CA CYS A 161 12.19 -13.90 -19.85
C CYS A 161 11.32 -14.88 -20.67
N LEU A 162 11.92 -15.55 -21.66
CA LEU A 162 11.24 -16.56 -22.46
C LEU A 162 10.81 -17.77 -21.62
N GLU A 163 11.70 -18.25 -20.75
CA GLU A 163 11.40 -19.38 -19.85
C GLU A 163 10.26 -19.02 -18.88
N MET A 164 10.30 -17.84 -18.25
CA MET A 164 9.25 -17.37 -17.34
C MET A 164 7.86 -17.30 -18.01
N ILE A 165 7.79 -16.83 -19.27
CA ILE A 165 6.52 -16.74 -19.99
C ILE A 165 6.02 -18.13 -20.41
N ASN A 166 6.91 -19.01 -20.87
CA ASN A 166 6.53 -20.38 -21.23
C ASN A 166 6.03 -21.16 -20.01
N GLU A 167 6.70 -21.04 -18.85
CA GLU A 167 6.22 -21.65 -17.60
C GLU A 167 4.83 -21.13 -17.22
N ALA A 168 4.58 -19.83 -17.38
CA ALA A 168 3.26 -19.25 -17.12
C ALA A 168 2.19 -19.79 -18.07
N LEU A 169 2.48 -19.94 -19.36
CA LEU A 169 1.56 -20.52 -20.34
C LEU A 169 1.28 -22.00 -20.06
N GLU A 170 2.29 -22.77 -19.64
CA GLU A 170 2.11 -24.16 -19.22
C GLU A 170 1.26 -24.28 -17.95
N ALA A 171 1.47 -23.37 -16.99
CA ALA A 171 0.67 -23.31 -15.76
C ALA A 171 -0.82 -23.02 -16.02
N THR A 172 -1.16 -22.24 -17.05
CA THR A 172 -2.55 -22.00 -17.47
C THR A 172 -3.15 -23.21 -18.19
N SER A 173 -2.34 -24.00 -18.91
CA SER A 173 -2.79 -25.16 -19.69
C SER A 173 -3.14 -26.41 -18.86
N MET A 174 -2.67 -26.48 -17.61
CA MET A 174 -2.99 -27.57 -16.67
C MET A 174 -4.41 -27.39 -16.08
N HIS A 175 -5.34 -28.18 -16.61
CA HIS A 175 -6.76 -28.25 -16.22
C HIS A 175 -7.03 -28.76 -14.77
N PRO A 176 -8.25 -28.60 -14.22
CA PRO A 176 -8.58 -28.07 -12.89
C PRO A 176 -8.50 -29.06 -11.70
N SER A 177 -7.70 -30.14 -11.79
CA SER A 177 -7.60 -31.14 -10.71
C SER A 177 -6.37 -30.97 -9.80
N ALA A 178 -5.36 -30.22 -10.25
CA ALA A 178 -4.33 -29.73 -9.36
C ALA A 178 -4.90 -28.54 -8.60
N ALA A 179 -4.93 -28.60 -7.27
CA ALA A 179 -5.38 -27.50 -6.43
C ALA A 179 -4.81 -26.18 -6.98
N PRO A 180 -5.64 -25.17 -7.29
CA PRO A 180 -5.17 -23.95 -7.93
C PRO A 180 -4.01 -23.43 -7.09
N ARG A 181 -2.83 -23.22 -7.72
CA ARG A 181 -1.75 -22.45 -7.09
C ARG A 181 -2.45 -21.19 -6.58
N LYS A 182 -2.56 -21.02 -5.26
CA LYS A 182 -3.26 -19.88 -4.65
C LYS A 182 -2.45 -18.62 -4.93
N LEU A 183 -2.53 -18.14 -6.17
CA LEU A 183 -1.92 -16.89 -6.59
C LEU A 183 -2.74 -15.80 -5.93
N LYS A 184 -2.07 -15.05 -5.04
CA LYS A 184 -2.69 -13.94 -4.34
C LYS A 184 -3.00 -12.85 -5.36
N LEU A 185 -4.27 -12.53 -5.54
CA LEU A 185 -4.74 -11.48 -6.43
C LEU A 185 -4.34 -10.10 -5.88
N ARG A 186 -4.24 -9.09 -6.76
CA ARG A 186 -4.04 -7.70 -6.31
C ARG A 186 -5.34 -7.11 -5.80
N TYR A 187 -5.25 -6.07 -4.97
CA TYR A 187 -6.39 -5.40 -4.35
C TYR A 187 -7.53 -5.05 -5.33
N GLY A 188 -7.21 -4.60 -6.55
CA GLY A 188 -8.22 -4.25 -7.56
C GLY A 188 -8.83 -5.43 -8.36
N MET A 189 -8.34 -6.66 -8.15
CA MET A 189 -8.77 -7.86 -8.90
C MET A 189 -9.84 -8.67 -8.16
N GLU A 190 -10.10 -8.37 -6.89
CA GLU A 190 -11.14 -9.04 -6.10
C GLU A 190 -12.31 -8.08 -5.85
N THR A 191 -13.46 -8.31 -6.50
CA THR A 191 -14.73 -7.78 -6.00
C THR A 191 -15.17 -8.66 -4.84
N THR A 192 -14.65 -8.39 -3.63
CA THR A 192 -15.25 -9.01 -2.44
C THR A 192 -16.54 -8.27 -2.15
N ASP A 193 -17.67 -8.86 -2.53
CA ASP A 193 -19.00 -8.41 -2.08
C ASP A 193 -19.06 -8.55 -0.56
N LEU A 194 -18.74 -7.49 0.18
CA LEU A 194 -18.79 -7.51 1.64
C LEU A 194 -20.20 -7.12 2.09
N LEU A 195 -20.88 -8.03 2.80
CA LEU A 195 -22.12 -7.70 3.47
C LEU A 195 -21.77 -7.03 4.81
N LEU A 196 -21.81 -5.70 4.83
CA LEU A 196 -21.58 -4.90 6.04
C LEU A 196 -22.89 -4.78 6.83
N CYS A 197 -22.98 -5.48 7.95
CA CYS A 197 -24.13 -5.37 8.86
C CYS A 197 -23.83 -4.31 9.92
N VAL A 198 -24.39 -3.12 9.76
CA VAL A 198 -24.38 -2.08 10.80
C VAL A 198 -25.73 -2.10 11.51
N GLY A 199 -25.79 -2.72 12.67
CA GLY A 199 -26.98 -2.67 13.53
C GLY A 199 -26.91 -1.46 14.45
N ASN A 200 -27.86 -0.53 14.34
CA ASN A 200 -28.18 0.41 15.41
C ASN A 200 -29.52 0.01 16.01
N ASP A 201 -29.52 -0.88 16.99
CA ASP A 201 -30.71 -1.04 17.79
C ASP A 201 -30.31 -1.25 19.24
N SER A 202 -31.09 -0.66 20.14
CA SER A 202 -30.91 -0.76 21.59
C SER A 202 -30.87 -2.21 22.10
N ASP A 203 -31.32 -3.17 21.30
CA ASP A 203 -31.28 -4.60 21.61
C ASP A 203 -30.26 -5.45 20.81
N GLY A 204 -29.60 -4.87 19.80
CA GLY A 204 -28.49 -5.48 19.04
C GLY A 204 -28.74 -6.86 18.38
N ILE A 205 -27.90 -7.25 17.43
CA ILE A 205 -27.83 -8.67 17.02
C ILE A 205 -27.09 -9.41 18.14
N ARG A 206 -27.79 -10.22 18.93
CA ARG A 206 -27.19 -11.01 20.01
C ARG A 206 -26.15 -11.99 19.47
N SER A 207 -24.88 -11.63 19.58
CA SER A 207 -23.76 -12.55 19.38
C SER A 207 -23.89 -13.71 20.37
N ARG A 208 -23.61 -14.95 19.92
CA ARG A 208 -23.49 -16.11 20.81
C ARG A 208 -22.29 -16.00 21.78
N TYR A 209 -21.43 -15.01 21.58
CA TYR A 209 -20.28 -14.70 22.43
C TYR A 209 -20.51 -13.36 23.13
N GLY A 210 -20.70 -13.40 24.45
CA GLY A 210 -21.27 -12.32 25.26
C GLY A 210 -20.49 -11.00 25.36
N SER A 211 -19.31 -10.86 24.77
CA SER A 211 -18.51 -9.61 24.83
C SER A 211 -18.48 -8.79 23.53
N TYR A 212 -19.32 -9.13 22.54
CA TYR A 212 -19.24 -8.60 21.17
C TYR A 212 -20.36 -7.63 20.78
N ALA A 213 -21.19 -7.19 21.74
CA ALA A 213 -22.38 -6.37 21.48
C ALA A 213 -22.11 -5.00 20.82
N GLU A 214 -20.87 -4.51 20.81
CA GLU A 214 -20.51 -3.17 20.29
C GLU A 214 -19.73 -3.18 18.96
N ARG A 215 -19.56 -4.33 18.30
CA ARG A 215 -18.74 -4.43 17.07
C ARG A 215 -19.60 -4.65 15.83
N SER A 216 -19.52 -3.75 14.86
CA SER A 216 -19.94 -4.03 13.49
C SER A 216 -19.14 -5.23 12.94
N PHE A 217 -19.76 -6.03 12.08
CA PHE A 217 -19.08 -7.13 11.41
C PHE A 217 -19.32 -7.05 9.90
N CYS A 218 -18.33 -7.47 9.12
CA CYS A 218 -18.46 -7.67 7.69
C CYS A 218 -18.30 -9.17 7.37
N TYR A 219 -19.24 -9.69 6.61
CA TYR A 219 -19.22 -11.05 6.12
C TYR A 219 -18.81 -11.06 4.65
N ALA A 220 -17.80 -11.86 4.31
CA ALA A 220 -17.37 -12.12 2.95
C ALA A 220 -18.02 -13.44 2.47
N PRO A 221 -19.06 -13.40 1.61
CA PRO A 221 -19.76 -14.58 1.11
C PRO A 221 -18.84 -15.50 0.31
N SER A 222 -17.93 -14.92 -0.46
CA SER A 222 -16.97 -15.64 -1.31
C SER A 222 -16.00 -16.52 -0.51
N THR A 223 -15.59 -16.06 0.68
CA THR A 223 -14.63 -16.78 1.53
C THR A 223 -15.29 -17.45 2.74
N SER A 224 -16.58 -17.23 2.96
CA SER A 224 -17.31 -17.61 4.17
C SER A 224 -16.63 -17.15 5.46
N ARG A 225 -15.87 -16.04 5.41
CA ARG A 225 -15.18 -15.46 6.57
C ARG A 225 -15.96 -14.26 7.10
N THR A 226 -15.96 -14.14 8.42
CA THR A 226 -16.53 -12.99 9.14
C THR A 226 -15.39 -12.19 9.75
N PHE A 227 -15.32 -10.90 9.44
CA PHE A 227 -14.35 -9.97 10.03
C PHE A 227 -15.09 -9.00 10.96
N TYR A 228 -14.48 -8.68 12.09
CA TYR A 228 -15.06 -7.78 13.08
C TYR A 228 -14.36 -6.44 13.01
N ILE A 229 -15.13 -5.36 12.97
CA ILE A 229 -14.64 -4.00 12.90
C ILE A 229 -15.10 -3.22 14.12
N THR A 230 -14.26 -2.33 14.61
CA THR A 230 -14.66 -1.43 15.69
C THR A 230 -15.65 -0.42 15.15
N SER A 231 -16.84 -0.36 15.75
CA SER A 231 -17.88 0.61 15.37
C SER A 231 -17.32 2.03 15.45
N PRO A 232 -17.52 2.89 14.41
CA PRO A 232 -17.11 4.28 14.48
C PRO A 232 -17.81 4.95 15.68
N ARG A 233 -17.04 5.64 16.53
CA ARG A 233 -17.66 6.48 17.57
C ARG A 233 -18.41 7.61 16.89
N TYR A 234 -19.65 7.86 17.31
CA TYR A 234 -20.50 8.95 16.81
C TYR A 234 -19.70 10.26 16.79
N GLY A 235 -19.52 10.86 15.60
CA GLY A 235 -18.89 12.17 15.44
C GLY A 235 -17.52 12.22 14.74
N GLU A 236 -16.86 11.08 14.47
CA GLU A 236 -15.68 11.06 13.59
C GLU A 236 -16.07 10.73 12.15
N ALA A 237 -15.73 11.63 11.22
CA ALA A 237 -15.87 11.39 9.79
C ALA A 237 -15.17 10.07 9.42
N LEU A 238 -15.82 9.26 8.55
CA LEU A 238 -15.31 8.01 8.00
C LEU A 238 -14.09 8.27 7.09
N GLY A 239 -12.96 8.64 7.67
CA GLY A 239 -11.65 8.47 7.06
C GLY A 239 -11.35 6.98 7.06
N SER A 240 -11.18 6.40 5.87
CA SER A 240 -10.82 5.00 5.59
C SER A 240 -10.16 4.25 6.75
N ARG A 241 -10.94 3.65 7.65
CA ARG A 241 -10.42 2.78 8.71
C ARG A 241 -10.28 1.38 8.11
N VAL A 242 -9.03 1.02 7.81
CA VAL A 242 -8.62 -0.29 7.30
C VAL A 242 -8.86 -1.34 8.38
N CYS A 243 -9.60 -2.40 8.06
CA CYS A 243 -9.59 -3.62 8.85
C CYS A 243 -8.19 -4.23 8.77
N ARG A 244 -7.37 -4.07 9.80
CA ARG A 244 -6.20 -4.94 9.98
C ARG A 244 -6.69 -6.33 10.35
N GLY A 245 -6.93 -7.16 9.35
CA GLY A 245 -7.00 -8.60 9.50
C GLY A 245 -5.58 -9.14 9.63
N CYS A 246 -5.25 -9.65 10.81
CA CYS A 246 -4.04 -10.40 11.07
C CYS A 246 -3.85 -11.51 10.02
N ASN A 247 -2.70 -11.48 9.34
CA ASN A 247 -1.94 -12.69 9.03
C ASN A 247 -0.73 -12.70 9.97
#